data_AF-A0A934IGB6-F1
#
_entry.id   AF-A0A934IGB6-F1
#
_cell.length_a   1.000
_cell.length_b   1.000
_cell.length_c   1.000
_cell.angle_alpha   90.00
_cell.angle_beta   90.00
_cell.angle_gamma   90.00
#
_symmetry.space_group_name_H-M   'P 1'
#
loop_
_entity.id
_entity.type
_entity.pdbx_description
1 polymer ?
#
loop_
_entity_poly.entity_id
_entity_poly.type
_entity_poly.pdbx_seq_one_letter_code
_entity_poly.pdbx_strand_id
1 'polypeptide(L)'
;MKAPLIAALLALSAAPALAETQLERMERITETLQARMFADMVQGSDIDVAQAVAWDDAMRDAAQCLLDGYRAEAEPDAIDASFDAMEELLAQTDLGADEFETRMAALPQPVPQDRAIALSGECGLMALQMQRMRETGLMDAMIHSGQ
;
A
#
# COMPACT_ATOMS: atom_id res chain seq x y z
N MET A 1 -17.81 -26.32 -60.05
CA MET A 1 -18.12 -25.06 -59.35
C MET A 1 -17.80 -25.29 -57.88
N LYS A 2 -16.73 -24.67 -57.37
CA LYS A 2 -16.20 -24.90 -56.01
C LYS A 2 -16.70 -23.77 -55.11
N ALA A 3 -17.47 -24.13 -54.09
CA ALA A 3 -17.99 -23.20 -53.09
C ALA A 3 -16.84 -22.66 -52.21
N PRO A 4 -16.84 -21.37 -51.83
CA PRO A 4 -15.80 -20.81 -50.98
C PRO A 4 -16.04 -21.16 -49.50
N LEU A 5 -14.98 -21.63 -48.84
CA LEU A 5 -14.88 -21.75 -47.39
C LEU A 5 -14.93 -20.35 -46.77
N ILE A 6 -15.96 -20.06 -45.98
CA ILE A 6 -16.00 -18.87 -45.12
C ILE A 6 -15.28 -19.25 -43.82
N ALA A 7 -14.04 -18.80 -43.67
CA ALA A 7 -13.31 -18.85 -42.42
C ALA A 7 -13.89 -17.80 -41.46
N ALA A 8 -14.68 -18.24 -40.49
CA ALA A 8 -15.08 -17.41 -39.36
C ALA A 8 -13.86 -17.21 -38.45
N LEU A 9 -13.22 -16.04 -38.53
CA LEU A 9 -12.25 -15.59 -37.53
C LEU A 9 -12.99 -15.36 -36.21
N LEU A 10 -12.85 -16.31 -35.29
CA LEU A 10 -13.11 -16.11 -33.87
C LEU A 10 -12.02 -15.17 -33.33
N ALA A 11 -12.33 -13.88 -33.29
CA ALA A 11 -11.57 -12.90 -32.52
C ALA A 11 -11.79 -13.21 -31.02
N LEU A 12 -10.93 -14.05 -30.44
CA LEU A 12 -10.72 -14.10 -29.00
C LEU A 12 -10.09 -12.75 -28.61
N SER A 13 -10.91 -11.79 -28.22
CA SER A 13 -10.46 -10.61 -27.48
C SER A 13 -9.94 -11.11 -26.12
N ALA A 14 -8.63 -11.24 -26.00
CA ALA A 14 -7.99 -11.27 -24.69
C ALA A 14 -8.40 -9.99 -23.96
N ALA A 15 -9.23 -10.12 -22.94
CA ALA A 15 -9.41 -9.01 -22.00
C ALA A 15 -8.02 -8.66 -21.45
N PRO A 16 -7.62 -7.38 -21.38
CA PRO A 16 -6.43 -7.04 -20.64
C PRO A 16 -6.67 -7.51 -19.21
N ALA A 17 -5.85 -8.44 -18.73
CA ALA A 17 -5.64 -8.54 -17.29
C ALA A 17 -5.18 -7.13 -16.89
N LEU A 18 -6.05 -6.38 -16.21
CA LEU A 18 -5.72 -5.03 -15.75
C LEU A 18 -4.54 -5.22 -14.79
N ALA A 19 -3.35 -4.85 -15.25
CA ALA A 19 -2.20 -4.78 -14.38
C ALA A 19 -2.57 -3.81 -13.26
N GLU A 20 -2.39 -4.25 -12.03
CA GLU A 20 -2.68 -3.43 -10.87
C GLU A 20 -1.87 -2.13 -10.93
N THR A 21 -2.52 -1.02 -10.64
CA THR A 21 -1.90 0.30 -10.66
C THR A 21 -0.97 0.49 -9.46
N GLN A 22 0.02 1.37 -9.58
CA GLN A 22 0.87 1.75 -8.44
C GLN A 22 0.08 2.28 -7.24
N LEU A 23 -1.07 2.95 -7.48
CA LEU A 23 -1.94 3.41 -6.39
C LEU A 23 -2.57 2.24 -5.63
N GLU A 24 -3.15 1.28 -6.35
CA GLU A 24 -3.73 0.07 -5.75
C GLU A 24 -2.68 -0.77 -5.00
N ARG A 25 -1.47 -0.89 -5.57
CA ARG A 25 -0.34 -1.54 -4.89
C ARG A 25 0.02 -0.83 -3.60
N MET A 26 0.18 0.50 -3.65
CA MET A 26 0.55 1.31 -2.49
C MET A 26 -0.49 1.19 -1.38
N GLU A 27 -1.77 1.28 -1.71
CA GLU A 27 -2.88 1.11 -0.77
C GLU A 27 -2.79 -0.26 -0.09
N ARG A 28 -2.79 -1.35 -0.86
CA ARG A 28 -2.68 -2.70 -0.28
C ARG A 28 -1.45 -2.83 0.61
N ILE A 29 -0.28 -2.41 0.13
CA ILE A 29 0.99 -2.53 0.88
C ILE A 29 0.88 -1.80 2.21
N THR A 30 0.40 -0.56 2.19
CA THR A 30 0.32 0.27 3.40
C THR A 30 -0.74 -0.23 4.37
N GLU A 31 -1.93 -0.64 3.90
CA GLU A 31 -2.96 -1.24 4.74
C GLU A 31 -2.48 -2.55 5.37
N THR A 32 -1.82 -3.42 4.59
CA THR A 32 -1.26 -4.69 5.10
C THR A 32 -0.18 -4.43 6.14
N LEU A 33 0.71 -3.47 5.88
CA LEU A 33 1.78 -3.09 6.78
C LEU A 33 1.22 -2.52 8.09
N GLN A 34 0.28 -1.58 8.02
CA GLN A 34 -0.34 -0.97 9.20
C GLN A 34 -1.15 -1.99 9.98
N ALA A 35 -1.91 -2.87 9.31
CA ALA A 35 -2.64 -3.93 9.96
C ALA A 35 -1.71 -4.87 10.73
N ARG A 36 -0.59 -5.28 10.11
CA ARG A 36 0.43 -6.11 10.78
C ARG A 36 1.04 -5.39 11.98
N MET A 37 1.40 -4.12 11.83
CA MET A 37 2.07 -3.33 12.87
C MET A 37 1.16 -3.09 14.08
N PHE A 38 -0.10 -2.74 13.85
CA PHE A 38 -1.01 -2.38 14.94
C PHE A 38 -1.72 -3.57 15.57
N ALA A 39 -1.85 -4.72 14.89
CA ALA A 39 -2.54 -5.90 15.40
C ALA A 39 -2.03 -6.33 16.79
N ASP A 40 -0.71 -6.35 16.98
CA ASP A 40 -0.11 -6.72 18.26
C ASP A 40 -0.29 -5.64 19.33
N MET A 41 -0.26 -4.37 18.93
CA MET A 41 -0.38 -3.22 19.83
C MET A 41 -1.77 -3.08 20.45
N VAL A 42 -2.81 -3.56 19.78
CA VAL A 42 -4.21 -3.45 20.25
C VAL A 42 -4.80 -4.79 20.67
N GLN A 43 -3.96 -5.78 20.96
CA GLN A 43 -4.42 -7.05 21.50
C GLN A 43 -5.28 -6.84 22.74
N GLY A 44 -6.43 -7.52 22.79
CA GLY A 44 -7.42 -7.38 23.86
C GLY A 44 -8.41 -6.23 23.70
N SER A 45 -8.30 -5.42 22.64
CA SER A 45 -9.33 -4.45 22.25
C SER A 45 -10.34 -5.05 21.28
N ASP A 46 -11.49 -4.37 21.12
CA ASP A 46 -12.52 -4.71 20.12
C ASP A 46 -12.26 -4.04 18.75
N ILE A 47 -11.08 -3.43 18.54
CA ILE A 47 -10.77 -2.73 17.29
C ILE A 47 -10.52 -3.71 16.15
N ASP A 48 -11.29 -3.54 15.08
CA ASP A 48 -10.96 -4.12 13.78
C ASP A 48 -9.88 -3.26 13.11
N VAL A 49 -8.63 -3.68 13.25
CA VAL A 49 -7.47 -2.94 12.72
C VAL A 49 -7.55 -2.80 11.20
N ALA A 50 -8.00 -3.83 10.49
CA ALA A 50 -8.07 -3.78 9.02
C ALA A 50 -9.04 -2.69 8.56
N GLN A 51 -10.20 -2.56 9.21
CA GLN A 51 -11.14 -1.46 8.93
C GLN A 51 -10.62 -0.11 9.42
N ALA A 52 -9.86 -0.10 10.52
CA ALA A 52 -9.33 1.11 11.11
C ALA A 52 -8.26 1.78 10.25
N VAL A 53 -7.51 1.00 9.48
CA VAL A 53 -6.43 1.48 8.59
C VAL A 53 -6.85 1.55 7.12
N ALA A 54 -8.02 1.02 6.77
CA ALA A 54 -8.52 1.02 5.41
C ALA A 54 -8.63 2.44 4.84
N TRP A 55 -8.15 2.60 3.61
CA TRP A 55 -8.14 3.86 2.88
C TRP A 55 -9.55 4.22 2.40
N ASP A 56 -9.79 5.52 2.31
CA ASP A 56 -10.96 6.11 1.68
C ASP A 56 -10.52 6.94 0.46
N ASP A 57 -11.47 7.54 -0.23
CA ASP A 57 -11.20 8.34 -1.42
C ASP A 57 -10.23 9.50 -1.14
N ALA A 58 -10.31 10.13 0.03
CA ALA A 58 -9.41 11.22 0.39
C ALA A 58 -7.97 10.74 0.61
N MET A 59 -7.78 9.58 1.24
CA MET A 59 -6.47 8.94 1.35
C MET A 59 -5.92 8.52 -0.03
N ARG A 60 -6.78 7.99 -0.91
CA ARG A 60 -6.38 7.65 -2.29
C ARG A 60 -5.93 8.86 -3.09
N ASP A 61 -6.65 9.98 -2.99
CA ASP A 61 -6.28 11.24 -3.65
C ASP A 61 -4.93 11.78 -3.13
N ALA A 62 -4.73 11.75 -1.80
CA ALA A 62 -3.46 12.17 -1.19
C ALA A 62 -2.30 11.23 -1.57
N ALA A 63 -2.53 9.93 -1.67
CA ALA A 63 -1.55 8.96 -2.12
C ALA A 63 -1.21 9.11 -3.61
N GLN A 64 -2.18 9.49 -4.45
CA GLN A 64 -1.91 9.82 -5.84
C GLN A 64 -0.98 11.04 -5.95
N CYS A 65 -1.23 12.10 -5.17
CA CYS A 65 -0.32 13.24 -5.05
C CYS A 65 1.10 12.81 -4.65
N LEU A 66 1.22 11.92 -3.65
CA LEU A 66 2.51 11.41 -3.18
C LEU A 66 3.24 10.62 -4.26
N LEU A 67 2.53 9.74 -4.98
CA LEU A 67 3.07 8.97 -6.10
C LEU A 67 3.54 9.87 -7.24
N ASP A 68 2.81 10.94 -7.54
CA ASP A 68 3.23 11.93 -8.53
C ASP A 68 4.51 12.65 -8.09
N GLY A 69 4.65 12.95 -6.79
CA GLY A 69 5.89 13.44 -6.20
C GLY A 69 7.05 12.46 -6.34
N TYR A 70 6.84 11.18 -6.05
CA TYR A 70 7.87 10.15 -6.27
C TYR A 70 8.26 10.04 -7.74
N ARG A 71 7.30 10.04 -8.68
CA ARG A 71 7.60 9.96 -10.12
C ARG A 71 8.40 11.15 -10.63
N ALA A 72 8.27 12.31 -10.00
CA ALA A 72 9.01 13.51 -10.38
C ALA A 72 10.50 13.46 -9.96
N GLU A 73 10.84 12.65 -8.95
CA GLU A 73 12.14 12.68 -8.29
C GLU A 73 12.90 11.34 -8.34
N ALA A 74 12.19 10.22 -8.43
CA ALA A 74 12.76 8.89 -8.43
C ALA A 74 13.32 8.48 -9.81
N GLU A 75 14.28 7.57 -9.80
CA GLU A 75 14.73 6.90 -11.03
C GLU A 75 13.57 6.09 -11.66
N PRO A 76 13.58 5.89 -12.99
CA PRO A 76 12.65 4.98 -13.64
C PRO A 76 12.61 3.62 -12.92
N ASP A 77 11.40 3.07 -12.75
CA ASP A 77 11.13 1.79 -12.08
C ASP A 77 11.42 1.73 -10.56
N ALA A 78 12.00 2.77 -9.95
CA ALA A 78 12.36 2.73 -8.52
C ALA A 78 11.15 2.56 -7.59
N ILE A 79 9.99 3.10 -7.98
CA ILE A 79 8.72 2.92 -7.23
C ILE A 79 8.29 1.45 -7.28
N ASP A 80 8.27 0.85 -8.47
CA ASP A 80 7.85 -0.54 -8.63
C ASP A 80 8.81 -1.51 -7.95
N ALA A 81 10.12 -1.28 -8.06
CA ALA A 81 11.13 -2.06 -7.36
C ALA A 81 11.00 -1.96 -5.83
N SER A 82 10.67 -0.78 -5.32
CA SER A 82 10.42 -0.59 -3.88
C SER A 82 9.15 -1.34 -3.43
N PHE A 83 8.11 -1.33 -4.26
CA PHE A 83 6.87 -2.05 -3.98
C PHE A 83 7.07 -3.57 -4.03
N ASP A 84 7.81 -4.08 -5.03
CA ASP A 84 8.16 -5.50 -5.13
C ASP A 84 8.89 -5.98 -3.86
N ALA A 85 9.86 -5.20 -3.40
CA ALA A 85 10.64 -5.54 -2.21
C ALA A 85 9.80 -5.52 -0.92
N MET A 86 8.85 -4.57 -0.80
CA MET A 86 7.90 -4.54 0.31
C MET A 86 6.93 -5.73 0.27
N GLU A 87 6.41 -6.07 -0.90
CA GLU A 87 5.50 -7.22 -1.08
C GLU A 87 6.19 -8.55 -0.76
N GLU A 88 7.44 -8.72 -1.21
CA GLU A 88 8.26 -9.89 -0.87
C GLU A 88 8.49 -10.02 0.64
N LEU A 89 8.72 -8.90 1.33
CA LEU A 89 8.88 -8.91 2.79
C LEU A 89 7.55 -9.18 3.51
N LEU A 90 6.44 -8.60 3.05
CA LEU A 90 5.11 -8.82 3.61
C LEU A 90 4.63 -10.26 3.42
N ALA A 91 5.07 -10.95 2.36
CA ALA A 91 4.80 -12.36 2.14
C ALA A 91 5.48 -13.29 3.15
N GLN A 92 6.48 -12.80 3.91
CA GLN A 92 7.16 -13.57 4.95
C GLN A 92 6.38 -13.52 6.27
N THR A 93 5.69 -14.62 6.58
CA THR A 93 4.81 -14.76 7.76
C THR A 93 5.53 -15.27 9.01
N ASP A 94 6.75 -15.76 8.88
CA ASP A 94 7.55 -16.38 9.94
C ASP A 94 8.53 -15.42 10.62
N LEU A 95 8.68 -14.20 10.10
CA LEU A 95 9.52 -13.17 10.71
C LEU A 95 8.89 -12.62 11.99
N GLY A 96 9.67 -12.64 13.08
CA GLY A 96 9.35 -11.89 14.29
C GLY A 96 9.39 -10.37 14.06
N ALA A 97 8.75 -9.60 14.96
CA ALA A 97 8.61 -8.16 14.82
C ALA A 97 9.95 -7.42 14.63
N ASP A 98 10.95 -7.71 15.48
CA ASP A 98 12.27 -7.07 15.43
C ASP A 98 13.01 -7.34 14.09
N GLU A 99 12.91 -8.56 13.59
CA GLU A 99 13.52 -8.94 12.30
C GLU A 99 12.79 -8.30 11.13
N PHE A 100 11.46 -8.27 11.18
CA PHE A 100 10.63 -7.60 10.17
C PHE A 100 10.95 -6.11 10.10
N GLU A 101 11.04 -5.41 11.23
CA GLU A 101 11.40 -3.99 11.30
C GLU A 101 12.80 -3.73 10.73
N THR A 102 13.79 -4.55 11.13
CA THR A 102 15.16 -4.44 10.62
C THR A 102 15.22 -4.58 9.10
N ARG A 103 14.48 -5.55 8.54
CA ARG A 103 14.42 -5.77 7.09
C ARG A 103 13.67 -4.65 6.37
N MET A 104 12.55 -4.17 6.92
CA MET A 104 11.79 -3.03 6.39
C MET A 104 12.69 -1.79 6.28
N ALA A 105 13.49 -1.49 7.30
CA ALA A 105 14.41 -0.35 7.30
C ALA A 105 15.54 -0.47 6.26
N ALA A 106 15.86 -1.68 5.81
CA ALA A 106 16.88 -1.95 4.81
C ALA A 106 16.34 -1.99 3.37
N LEU A 107 15.01 -1.91 3.18
CA LEU A 107 14.41 -1.94 1.85
C LEU A 107 14.79 -0.69 1.04
N PRO A 108 14.96 -0.84 -0.29
CA PRO A 108 15.13 0.31 -1.16
C PRO A 108 13.91 1.23 -1.05
N GLN A 109 14.18 2.53 -1.06
CA GLN A 109 13.15 3.57 -1.07
C GLN A 109 13.19 4.29 -2.42
N PRO A 110 12.03 4.70 -2.97
CA PRO A 110 11.98 5.37 -4.27
C PRO A 110 12.60 6.78 -4.21
N VAL A 111 12.57 7.41 -3.04
CA VAL A 111 13.19 8.71 -2.75
C VAL A 111 13.84 8.66 -1.36
N PRO A 112 14.75 9.60 -1.01
CA PRO A 112 15.27 9.72 0.34
C PRO A 112 14.17 9.83 1.41
N GLN A 113 14.40 9.25 2.60
CA GLN A 113 13.37 9.14 3.65
C GLN A 113 12.85 10.50 4.13
N ASP A 114 13.72 11.49 4.30
CA ASP A 114 13.36 12.86 4.66
C ASP A 114 12.45 13.48 3.60
N ARG A 115 12.69 13.17 2.33
CA ARG A 115 11.84 13.61 1.22
C ARG A 115 10.48 12.89 1.20
N ALA A 116 10.46 11.58 1.45
CA ALA A 116 9.21 10.81 1.56
C ALA A 116 8.29 11.36 2.67
N ILE A 117 8.88 11.72 3.82
CA ILE A 117 8.16 12.36 4.93
C ILE A 117 7.63 13.73 4.52
N ALA A 118 8.46 14.56 3.88
CA ALA A 118 8.06 15.88 3.41
C ALA A 118 6.88 15.80 2.42
N LEU A 119 6.98 14.95 1.39
CA LEU A 119 5.92 14.74 0.41
C LEU A 119 4.62 14.22 1.05
N SER A 120 4.73 13.29 2.00
CA SER A 120 3.56 12.77 2.73
C SER A 120 2.84 13.86 3.54
N GLY A 121 3.59 14.83 4.07
CA GLY A 121 3.04 16.02 4.72
C GLY A 121 2.43 17.02 3.74
N GLU A 122 3.13 17.31 2.64
CA GLU A 122 2.69 18.21 1.55
C GLU A 122 1.38 17.73 0.92
N CYS A 123 1.24 16.43 0.68
CA CYS A 123 0.04 15.82 0.11
C CYS A 123 -1.07 15.53 1.16
N GLY A 124 -0.83 15.82 2.44
CA GLY A 124 -1.83 15.65 3.51
C GLY A 124 -2.09 14.21 3.95
N LEU A 125 -1.40 13.21 3.38
CA LEU A 125 -1.60 11.79 3.67
C LEU A 125 -1.38 11.48 5.17
N MET A 126 -0.34 12.07 5.78
CA MET A 126 -0.05 11.88 7.20
C MET A 126 -1.18 12.43 8.11
N ALA A 127 -1.75 13.58 7.74
CA ALA A 127 -2.85 14.18 8.50
C ALA A 127 -4.13 13.35 8.40
N LEU A 128 -4.42 12.83 7.20
CA LEU A 128 -5.56 11.95 6.95
C LEU A 128 -5.45 10.63 7.72
N GLN A 129 -4.29 9.97 7.70
CA GLN A 129 -4.06 8.76 8.49
C GLN A 129 -4.26 9.01 9.99
N MET A 130 -3.73 10.12 10.52
CA MET A 130 -3.92 10.51 11.93
C MET A 130 -5.37 10.84 12.27
N GLN A 131 -6.13 11.42 11.33
CA GLN A 131 -7.56 11.63 11.49
C GLN A 131 -8.30 10.30 11.51
N ARG A 132 -8.04 9.41 10.55
CA ARG A 132 -8.66 8.09 10.45
C ARG A 132 -8.46 7.27 11.72
N MET A 133 -7.23 7.17 12.23
CA MET A 133 -6.92 6.44 13.45
C MET A 133 -7.66 6.97 14.70
N ARG A 134 -8.01 8.26 14.71
CA ARG A 134 -8.83 8.85 15.79
C ARG A 134 -10.31 8.52 15.60
N GLU A 135 -10.81 8.66 14.38
CA GLU A 135 -12.22 8.36 14.06
C GLU A 135 -12.57 6.89 14.27
N THR A 136 -11.60 6.00 14.07
CA THR A 136 -11.77 4.55 14.22
C THR A 136 -11.49 4.07 15.64
N GLY A 137 -11.04 4.95 16.55
CA GLY A 137 -10.67 4.60 17.92
C GLY A 137 -9.36 3.80 18.04
N LEU A 138 -8.65 3.57 16.94
CA LEU A 138 -7.36 2.85 16.92
C LEU A 138 -6.32 3.55 17.81
N MET A 139 -6.29 4.88 17.80
CA MET A 139 -5.39 5.66 18.66
C MET A 139 -5.67 5.44 20.14
N ASP A 140 -6.95 5.42 20.53
CA ASP A 140 -7.34 5.20 21.92
C ASP A 140 -7.03 3.76 22.35
N ALA A 141 -7.25 2.77 21.47
CA ALA A 141 -6.94 1.38 21.76
C ALA A 141 -5.44 1.16 22.01
N MET A 142 -4.57 1.76 21.20
CA MET A 142 -3.11 1.69 21.43
C MET A 142 -2.69 2.27 22.79
N ILE A 143 -3.33 3.36 23.24
CA ILE A 143 -3.00 4.00 24.53
C ILE A 143 -3.44 3.12 25.71
N HIS A 144 -4.56 2.41 25.58
CA HIS A 144 -5.11 1.57 26.65
C HIS A 144 -4.48 0.18 26.71
N SER A 145 -4.06 -0.39 25.58
CA SER A 145 -3.39 -1.70 25.51
C SER A 145 -1.93 -1.68 25.99
N GLY A 146 -1.32 -0.50 26.15
CA GLY A 146 0.04 -0.33 26.67
C GLY A 146 0.15 -0.20 28.21
N GLN A 147 -0.95 -0.38 28.94
CA GLN A 147 -1.03 -0.34 30.42
C GLN A 147 -1.25 -1.75 31.00
#